data_AF-V9WEM6-F1
#
_entry.id   AF-V9WEM6-F1
#
_cell.length_a   1.000
_cell.length_b   1.000
_cell.length_c   1.000
_cell.angle_alpha   90.00
_cell.angle_beta   90.00
_cell.angle_gamma   90.00
#
_symmetry.space_group_name_H-M   'P 1'
#
loop_
_entity.id
_entity.type
_entity.pdbx_description
1 polymer ?
#
loop_
_entity_poly.entity_id
_entity_poly.type
_entity_poly.pdbx_seq_one_letter_code
_entity_poly.pdbx_strand_id
1 'polypeptide(L)'
;MKKQVIGGGVSMNHERFVKDAISEWMNGDGPDSDIVISSRIRVARNLKDYPYPMLATNQQSKEVLDQVANVLNNEDLKTISHFTLVSLGDMSELEKKVLVEKHLISPGLANESRNGAVIINDNGSISIMVNEEDHLRIQCLYPGFQIREAWDLADQLDDIFEAHLNYGFDEKRGYLTSCPTNVGTGIRASVMMHLPALVLTQQINRILSAVTQIGLTVRGLYGEGSEALGNLFQISNQITLGQSETDIIENLYSVARQIIEHERAARAKLIQDSKLKIADRINRSLGILTHAVIMDSKEAAQRLSDVRLGIDLDLIQKIPSKVLNELLVITQPGFLQEDAGKLLNAEERDVRRAKIIRERFSRAAQV
;
A
#
# COMPACT_ATOMS: atom_id res chain seq x y z
N MET A 1 -47.39 27.92 -6.57
CA MET A 1 -46.84 26.69 -5.95
C MET A 1 -45.93 25.99 -6.96
N LYS A 2 -44.63 26.32 -6.95
CA LYS A 2 -43.61 25.62 -7.75
C LYS A 2 -42.79 24.77 -6.79
N LYS A 3 -42.77 23.45 -7.03
CA LYS A 3 -41.94 22.49 -6.30
C LYS A 3 -40.47 22.77 -6.61
N GLN A 4 -39.70 22.94 -5.54
CA GLN A 4 -38.26 23.12 -5.55
C GLN A 4 -37.62 21.74 -5.76
N VAL A 5 -36.97 21.56 -6.91
CA VAL A 5 -36.13 20.40 -7.19
C VAL A 5 -34.82 20.62 -6.41
N ILE A 6 -34.59 19.77 -5.41
CA ILE A 6 -33.33 19.75 -4.66
C ILE A 6 -32.34 18.93 -5.49
N GLY A 7 -31.58 19.61 -6.34
CA GLY A 7 -30.35 19.06 -6.90
C GLY A 7 -29.26 19.15 -5.86
N GLY A 8 -28.95 18.04 -5.18
CA GLY A 8 -27.75 17.90 -4.37
C GLY A 8 -26.55 17.65 -5.29
N GLY A 9 -25.69 18.65 -5.45
CA GLY A 9 -24.46 18.52 -6.22
C GLY A 9 -23.47 17.58 -5.55
N VAL A 10 -23.09 16.51 -6.26
CA VAL A 10 -21.88 15.74 -5.98
C VAL A 10 -20.71 16.61 -6.45
N SER A 11 -20.08 17.32 -5.52
CA SER A 11 -18.87 18.10 -5.79
C SER A 11 -17.68 17.17 -5.97
N MET A 12 -16.91 17.41 -7.03
CA MET A 12 -15.61 16.79 -7.33
C MET A 12 -14.65 16.90 -6.14
N ASN A 13 -14.56 15.85 -5.30
CA ASN A 13 -13.71 15.83 -4.10
C ASN A 13 -12.63 14.74 -4.15
N HIS A 14 -12.43 14.09 -5.31
CA HIS A 14 -11.39 13.08 -5.48
C HIS A 14 -10.02 13.67 -5.85
N GLU A 15 -9.97 14.89 -6.40
CA GLU A 15 -8.73 15.56 -6.80
C GLU A 15 -7.70 15.63 -5.66
N ARG A 16 -8.14 15.79 -4.41
CA ARG A 16 -7.23 15.80 -3.24
C ARG A 16 -6.43 14.50 -3.12
N PHE A 17 -7.08 13.35 -3.37
CA PHE A 17 -6.42 12.05 -3.25
C PHE A 17 -5.41 11.79 -4.37
N VAL A 18 -5.58 12.47 -5.51
CA VAL A 18 -4.67 12.42 -6.66
C VAL A 18 -3.50 13.41 -6.45
N LYS A 19 -3.79 14.66 -6.08
CA LYS A 19 -2.82 15.75 -5.98
C LYS A 19 -1.93 15.65 -4.74
N ASP A 20 -2.49 15.24 -3.60
CA ASP A 20 -1.72 15.10 -2.37
C ASP A 20 -0.93 13.80 -2.44
N ALA A 21 0.38 13.88 -2.62
CA ALA A 21 1.24 12.69 -2.64
C ALA A 21 1.22 11.92 -1.32
N ILE A 22 0.84 12.57 -0.22
CA ILE A 22 1.00 12.06 1.14
C ILE A 22 -0.21 11.22 1.54
N SER A 23 0.05 9.96 1.88
CA SER A 23 -0.87 9.12 2.68
C SER A 23 -0.23 8.86 4.05
N GLU A 24 -1.05 8.60 5.07
CA GLU A 24 -0.61 8.38 6.46
C GLU A 24 0.53 7.36 6.58
N TRP A 25 0.47 6.25 5.84
CA TRP A 25 1.49 5.20 5.87
C TRP A 25 2.89 5.68 5.47
N MET A 26 2.99 6.80 4.75
CA MET A 26 4.25 7.35 4.28
C MET A 26 4.95 8.20 5.36
N ASN A 27 4.28 8.58 6.45
CA ASN A 27 4.82 9.50 7.47
C ASN A 27 6.13 9.00 8.12
N GLY A 28 6.35 7.68 8.19
CA GLY A 28 7.64 7.11 8.61
C GLY A 28 7.92 7.16 10.11
N ASP A 29 6.93 7.53 10.93
CA ASP A 29 7.08 7.73 12.39
C ASP A 29 6.55 6.55 13.23
N GLY A 30 6.24 5.41 12.60
CA GLY A 30 5.74 4.21 13.29
C GLY A 30 6.84 3.39 14.00
N PRO A 31 6.46 2.41 14.85
CA PRO A 31 7.39 1.45 15.44
C PRO A 31 8.25 0.73 14.40
N ASP A 32 9.53 0.52 14.70
CA ASP A 32 10.50 -0.16 13.81
C ASP A 32 10.54 0.41 12.37
N SER A 33 10.26 1.71 12.19
CA SER A 33 10.18 2.34 10.86
C SER A 33 11.50 2.45 10.11
N ASP A 34 12.64 2.15 10.76
CA ASP A 34 13.95 1.97 10.12
C ASP A 34 13.97 0.77 9.16
N ILE A 35 13.11 -0.22 9.40
CA ILE A 35 13.02 -1.44 8.60
C ILE A 35 11.62 -1.65 8.05
N VAL A 36 10.58 -1.49 8.88
CA VAL A 36 9.19 -1.68 8.45
C VAL A 36 8.66 -0.37 7.88
N ILE A 37 8.35 -0.36 6.60
CA ILE A 37 7.78 0.82 5.94
C ILE A 37 6.30 0.97 6.30
N SER A 38 5.54 -0.13 6.23
CA SER A 38 4.11 -0.12 6.53
C SER A 38 3.59 -1.49 6.94
N SER A 39 2.50 -1.48 7.68
CA SER A 39 1.66 -2.63 8.00
C SER A 39 0.29 -2.45 7.35
N ARG A 40 -0.25 -3.52 6.77
CA ARG A 40 -1.50 -3.46 6.03
C ARG A 40 -2.35 -4.70 6.25
N ILE A 41 -3.61 -4.48 6.59
CA ILE A 41 -4.67 -5.49 6.64
C ILE A 41 -5.63 -5.27 5.49
N ARG A 42 -6.07 -6.37 4.89
CA ARG A 42 -7.19 -6.38 3.95
C ARG A 42 -8.17 -7.47 4.34
N VAL A 43 -9.46 -7.19 4.26
CA VAL A 43 -10.54 -8.13 4.54
C VAL A 43 -11.48 -8.14 3.34
N ALA A 44 -11.75 -9.33 2.79
CA ALA A 44 -12.63 -9.51 1.64
C ALA A 44 -13.97 -10.11 2.05
N ARG A 45 -15.07 -9.52 1.59
CA ARG A 45 -16.44 -9.94 1.86
C ARG A 45 -17.29 -9.87 0.59
N ASN A 46 -18.24 -10.80 0.46
CA ASN A 46 -19.30 -10.72 -0.54
C ASN A 46 -20.66 -10.65 0.11
N LEU A 47 -21.57 -9.88 -0.48
CA LEU A 47 -22.98 -9.87 -0.11
C LEU A 47 -23.68 -11.17 -0.55
N LYS A 48 -24.48 -11.76 0.34
CA LYS A 48 -25.14 -13.07 0.16
C LYS A 48 -26.12 -13.12 -1.02
N ASP A 49 -26.86 -12.03 -1.24
CA ASP A 49 -27.99 -12.00 -2.17
C ASP A 49 -27.59 -11.58 -3.60
N TYR A 50 -26.29 -11.42 -3.86
CA TYR A 50 -25.76 -10.94 -5.13
C TYR A 50 -24.79 -11.94 -5.77
N PRO A 51 -24.82 -12.13 -7.12
CA PRO A 51 -23.75 -12.85 -7.81
C PRO A 51 -22.41 -12.15 -7.61
N TYR A 52 -21.30 -12.89 -7.56
CA TYR A 52 -19.96 -12.29 -7.46
C TYR A 52 -19.68 -11.26 -8.57
N PRO A 53 -18.82 -10.25 -8.33
CA PRO A 53 -18.62 -9.12 -9.24
C PRO A 53 -18.39 -9.50 -10.71
N MET A 54 -17.61 -10.56 -10.95
CA MET A 54 -17.30 -11.06 -12.30
C MET A 54 -18.52 -11.54 -13.10
N LEU A 55 -19.59 -11.96 -12.41
CA LEU A 55 -20.83 -12.46 -13.01
C LEU A 55 -22.01 -11.49 -12.83
N ALA A 56 -21.87 -10.49 -11.98
CA ALA A 56 -22.91 -9.52 -11.69
C ALA A 56 -23.25 -8.67 -12.92
N THR A 57 -24.54 -8.42 -13.14
CA THR A 57 -25.00 -7.45 -14.14
C THR A 57 -24.67 -6.01 -13.73
N ASN A 58 -24.80 -5.07 -14.65
CA ASN A 58 -24.60 -3.64 -14.34
C ASN A 58 -25.57 -3.15 -13.26
N GLN A 59 -26.82 -3.60 -13.30
CA GLN A 59 -27.82 -3.26 -12.31
C GLN A 59 -27.46 -3.82 -10.93
N GLN A 60 -27.06 -5.10 -10.85
CA GLN A 60 -26.68 -5.74 -9.59
C GLN A 60 -25.43 -5.11 -8.95
N SER A 61 -24.38 -4.86 -9.73
CA SER A 61 -23.18 -4.17 -9.22
C SER A 61 -23.47 -2.74 -8.75
N LYS A 62 -24.41 -2.03 -9.41
CA LYS A 62 -24.87 -0.73 -8.95
C LYS A 62 -25.65 -0.81 -7.64
N GLU A 63 -26.51 -1.80 -7.47
CA GLU A 63 -27.24 -2.05 -6.22
C GLU A 63 -26.29 -2.37 -5.06
N VAL A 64 -25.27 -3.21 -5.30
CA VAL A 64 -24.20 -3.47 -4.32
C VAL A 64 -23.51 -2.17 -3.91
N LEU A 65 -23.11 -1.34 -4.88
CA LEU A 65 -22.49 -0.05 -4.62
C LEU A 65 -23.39 0.85 -3.77
N ASP A 66 -24.69 0.92 -4.09
CA ASP A 66 -25.65 1.75 -3.36
C ASP A 66 -25.87 1.24 -1.92
N GLN A 67 -25.93 -0.07 -1.71
CA GLN A 67 -26.00 -0.66 -0.36
C GLN A 67 -24.76 -0.33 0.47
N VAL A 68 -23.58 -0.50 -0.10
CA VAL A 68 -22.31 -0.19 0.59
C VAL A 68 -22.20 1.32 0.87
N ALA A 69 -22.57 2.16 -0.09
CA ALA A 69 -22.57 3.62 0.08
C ALA A 69 -23.53 4.09 1.19
N ASN A 70 -24.66 3.40 1.39
CA ASN A 70 -25.60 3.75 2.45
C ASN A 70 -25.01 3.58 3.87
N VAL A 71 -24.05 2.66 4.04
CA VAL A 71 -23.33 2.47 5.32
C VAL A 71 -22.57 3.73 5.74
N LEU A 72 -22.19 4.60 4.81
CA LEU A 72 -21.51 5.87 5.12
C LEU A 72 -22.34 6.84 5.97
N ASN A 73 -23.66 6.63 6.05
CA ASN A 73 -24.54 7.43 6.90
C ASN A 73 -24.50 7.01 8.38
N ASN A 74 -23.90 5.86 8.69
CA ASN A 74 -23.79 5.32 10.04
C ASN A 74 -22.93 6.24 10.94
N GLU A 75 -23.39 6.49 12.16
CA GLU A 75 -22.72 7.40 13.11
C GLU A 75 -21.42 6.81 13.68
N ASP A 76 -21.36 5.50 13.92
CA ASP A 76 -20.15 4.84 14.43
C ASP A 76 -19.00 5.00 13.43
N LEU A 77 -19.27 4.87 12.13
CA LEU A 77 -18.27 5.12 11.09
C LEU A 77 -17.76 6.57 11.10
N LYS A 78 -18.64 7.54 11.34
CA LYS A 78 -18.26 8.97 11.45
C LYS A 78 -17.41 9.26 12.69
N THR A 79 -17.49 8.45 13.74
CA THR A 79 -16.60 8.57 14.90
C THR A 79 -15.17 8.12 14.59
N ILE A 80 -14.99 7.19 13.65
CA ILE A 80 -13.67 6.73 13.21
C ILE A 80 -12.99 7.79 12.34
N SER A 81 -13.68 8.25 11.30
CA SER A 81 -13.16 9.29 10.40
C SER A 81 -14.27 9.87 9.51
N HIS A 82 -13.96 10.99 8.87
CA HIS A 82 -14.68 11.39 7.66
C HIS A 82 -14.23 10.54 6.46
N PHE A 83 -15.20 10.13 5.64
CA PHE A 83 -15.00 9.27 4.47
C PHE A 83 -15.58 9.91 3.21
N THR A 84 -14.92 9.68 2.07
CA THR A 84 -15.36 10.13 0.76
C THR A 84 -15.50 8.94 -0.18
N LEU A 85 -16.69 8.77 -0.75
CA LEU A 85 -16.93 7.82 -1.83
C LEU A 85 -16.44 8.41 -3.16
N VAL A 86 -15.58 7.67 -3.85
CA VAL A 86 -15.06 8.00 -5.16
C VAL A 86 -15.47 6.91 -6.15
N SER A 87 -16.32 7.26 -7.11
CA SER A 87 -16.66 6.41 -8.23
C SER A 87 -15.51 6.38 -9.24
N LEU A 88 -15.05 5.20 -9.62
CA LEU A 88 -13.99 5.08 -10.63
C LEU A 88 -14.48 5.47 -12.03
N GLY A 89 -15.80 5.45 -12.28
CA GLY A 89 -16.37 5.91 -13.55
C GLY A 89 -16.18 7.41 -13.79
N ASP A 90 -15.93 8.18 -12.71
CA ASP A 90 -15.74 9.64 -12.77
C ASP A 90 -14.25 10.02 -12.84
N MET A 91 -13.34 9.04 -12.86
CA MET A 91 -11.89 9.22 -12.87
C MET A 91 -11.28 8.89 -14.23
N SER A 92 -10.28 9.67 -14.64
CA SER A 92 -9.41 9.33 -15.75
C SER A 92 -8.51 8.12 -15.43
N GLU A 93 -8.02 7.45 -16.47
CA GLU A 93 -7.08 6.32 -16.33
C GLU A 93 -5.79 6.72 -15.59
N LEU A 94 -5.36 7.97 -15.75
CA LEU A 94 -4.19 8.50 -15.06
C LEU A 94 -4.44 8.65 -13.56
N GLU A 95 -5.58 9.21 -13.16
CA GLU A 95 -5.95 9.37 -11.75
C GLU A 95 -6.14 8.00 -11.07
N LYS A 96 -6.76 7.03 -11.75
CA LYS A 96 -6.85 5.65 -11.24
C LYS A 96 -5.47 5.06 -11.02
N LYS A 97 -4.54 5.26 -11.97
CA LYS A 97 -3.15 4.79 -11.85
C LYS A 97 -2.44 5.44 -10.66
N VAL A 98 -2.66 6.73 -10.41
CA VAL A 98 -2.13 7.41 -9.22
C VAL A 98 -2.65 6.74 -7.94
N LEU A 99 -3.94 6.45 -7.83
CA LEU A 99 -4.48 5.75 -6.66
C LEU A 99 -3.90 4.33 -6.47
N VAL A 100 -3.61 3.61 -7.56
CA VAL A 100 -2.90 2.31 -7.52
C VAL A 100 -1.48 2.48 -6.96
N GLU A 101 -0.76 3.48 -7.45
CA GLU A 101 0.61 3.79 -7.01
C GLU A 101 0.69 4.24 -5.55
N LYS A 102 -0.38 4.87 -5.02
CA LYS A 102 -0.56 5.18 -3.59
C LYS A 102 -0.98 3.99 -2.73
N HIS A 103 -1.23 2.84 -3.35
CA HIS A 103 -1.81 1.65 -2.72
C HIS A 103 -3.21 1.85 -2.11
N LEU A 104 -3.95 2.86 -2.57
CA LEU A 104 -5.33 3.11 -2.14
C LEU A 104 -6.31 2.18 -2.85
N ILE A 105 -6.07 1.84 -4.11
CA ILE A 105 -6.86 0.85 -4.84
C ILE A 105 -5.98 -0.23 -5.46
N SER A 106 -6.59 -1.36 -5.83
CA SER A 106 -5.90 -2.40 -6.58
C SER A 106 -5.89 -2.13 -8.09
N PRO A 107 -4.94 -2.72 -8.84
CA PRO A 107 -4.99 -2.72 -10.31
C PRO A 107 -6.28 -3.36 -10.86
N GLY A 108 -6.83 -4.37 -10.19
CA GLY A 108 -8.08 -5.03 -10.59
C GLY A 108 -9.25 -4.07 -10.54
N LEU A 109 -9.37 -3.30 -9.45
CA LEU A 109 -10.41 -2.27 -9.33
C LEU A 109 -10.26 -1.21 -10.44
N ALA A 110 -9.04 -0.76 -10.71
CA ALA A 110 -8.79 0.27 -11.72
C ALA A 110 -9.22 -0.12 -13.15
N ASN A 111 -9.01 -1.39 -13.53
CA ASN A 111 -9.10 -1.83 -14.92
C ASN A 111 -10.31 -2.72 -15.25
N GLU A 112 -10.83 -3.47 -14.28
CA GLU A 112 -11.73 -4.61 -14.54
C GLU A 112 -13.09 -4.47 -13.85
N SER A 113 -13.29 -3.43 -13.04
CA SER A 113 -14.49 -3.27 -12.22
C SER A 113 -15.67 -2.65 -12.96
N ARG A 114 -16.87 -3.19 -12.72
CA ARG A 114 -18.14 -2.59 -13.13
C ARG A 114 -18.78 -1.90 -11.94
N ASN A 115 -19.12 -0.61 -12.09
CA ASN A 115 -19.50 0.25 -10.95
C ASN A 115 -18.50 0.15 -9.80
N GLY A 116 -17.22 0.07 -10.12
CA GLY A 116 -16.15 0.09 -9.12
C GLY A 116 -16.10 1.44 -8.43
N ALA A 117 -15.93 1.39 -7.12
CA ALA A 117 -15.76 2.59 -6.31
C ALA A 117 -14.77 2.31 -5.17
N VAL A 118 -14.29 3.39 -4.57
CA VAL A 118 -13.48 3.33 -3.38
C VAL A 118 -13.96 4.36 -2.37
N ILE A 119 -14.10 3.96 -1.12
CA ILE A 119 -14.37 4.84 0.01
C ILE A 119 -13.03 5.08 0.71
N ILE A 120 -12.61 6.34 0.81
CA ILE A 120 -11.30 6.70 1.36
C ILE A 120 -11.50 7.71 2.49
N ASN A 121 -10.76 7.53 3.59
CA ASN A 121 -10.73 8.52 4.66
C ASN A 121 -9.76 9.68 4.34
N ASP A 122 -9.87 10.78 5.07
CA ASP A 122 -9.16 12.04 4.74
C ASP A 122 -7.63 11.90 4.64
N ASN A 123 -7.00 11.03 5.44
CA ASN A 123 -5.54 10.82 5.43
C ASN A 123 -5.09 9.58 4.60
N GLY A 124 -6.02 8.88 3.95
CA GLY A 124 -5.74 7.71 3.13
C GLY A 124 -5.18 6.49 3.89
N SER A 125 -5.38 6.40 5.21
CA SER A 125 -5.06 5.21 6.01
C SER A 125 -6.11 4.10 5.87
N ILE A 126 -7.35 4.46 5.52
CA ILE A 126 -8.46 3.52 5.30
C ILE A 126 -8.92 3.67 3.85
N SER A 127 -9.03 2.53 3.17
CA SER A 127 -9.60 2.43 1.83
C SER A 127 -10.51 1.21 1.74
N ILE A 128 -11.75 1.40 1.33
CA ILE A 128 -12.72 0.32 1.19
C ILE A 128 -13.11 0.25 -0.28
N MET A 129 -12.64 -0.77 -0.97
CA MET A 129 -12.90 -0.97 -2.39
C MET A 129 -14.21 -1.74 -2.57
N VAL A 130 -14.99 -1.33 -3.57
CA VAL A 130 -16.32 -1.88 -3.86
C VAL A 130 -16.33 -2.41 -5.29
N ASN A 131 -16.88 -3.61 -5.49
CA ASN A 131 -16.96 -4.31 -6.78
C ASN A 131 -15.58 -4.56 -7.42
N GLU A 132 -14.62 -5.10 -6.65
CA GLU A 132 -13.35 -5.61 -7.18
C GLU A 132 -13.49 -7.11 -7.55
N GLU A 133 -12.60 -7.98 -7.07
CA GLU A 133 -12.76 -9.45 -7.17
C GLU A 133 -13.90 -9.95 -6.27
N ASP A 134 -14.07 -9.27 -5.13
CA ASP A 134 -15.13 -9.43 -4.14
C ASP A 134 -15.94 -8.13 -4.03
N HIS A 135 -17.19 -8.19 -3.55
CA HIS A 135 -18.06 -7.02 -3.44
C HIS A 135 -17.49 -5.93 -2.54
N LEU A 136 -16.83 -6.31 -1.45
CA LEU A 136 -16.27 -5.41 -0.46
C LEU A 136 -14.86 -5.85 -0.10
N ARG A 137 -13.93 -4.89 -0.10
CA ARG A 137 -12.56 -5.11 0.35
C ARG A 137 -12.11 -3.96 1.25
N ILE A 138 -12.18 -4.19 2.56
CA ILE A 138 -11.74 -3.26 3.58
C ILE A 138 -10.21 -3.30 3.65
N GLN A 139 -9.56 -2.14 3.65
CA GLN A 139 -8.11 -2.03 3.75
C GLN A 139 -7.72 -0.96 4.77
N CYS A 140 -6.86 -1.34 5.71
CA CYS A 140 -6.24 -0.44 6.67
C CYS A 140 -4.72 -0.44 6.48
N LEU A 141 -4.11 0.73 6.40
CA LEU A 141 -2.66 0.93 6.30
C LEU A 141 -2.15 1.78 7.45
N TYR A 142 -1.10 1.30 8.10
CA TYR A 142 -0.36 2.01 9.14
C TYR A 142 1.12 2.17 8.76
N PRO A 143 1.77 3.28 9.13
CA PRO A 143 3.22 3.41 9.02
C PRO A 143 3.92 2.49 10.02
N GLY A 144 5.08 1.93 9.66
CA GLY A 144 5.84 1.09 10.60
C GLY A 144 5.15 -0.24 10.94
N PHE A 145 5.62 -0.86 12.02
CA PHE A 145 5.21 -2.19 12.46
C PHE A 145 4.02 -2.14 13.43
N GLN A 146 2.82 -2.03 12.87
CA GLN A 146 1.56 -1.86 13.59
C GLN A 146 0.47 -2.79 13.03
N ILE A 147 0.83 -4.06 12.81
CA ILE A 147 -0.09 -5.01 12.17
C ILE A 147 -1.28 -5.38 13.06
N ARG A 148 -1.13 -5.26 14.39
CA ARG A 148 -2.21 -5.52 15.36
C ARG A 148 -3.20 -4.36 15.38
N GLU A 149 -2.69 -3.14 15.45
CA GLU A 149 -3.49 -1.91 15.39
C GLU A 149 -4.24 -1.79 14.05
N ALA A 150 -3.57 -2.18 12.96
CA ALA A 150 -4.21 -2.27 11.65
C ALA A 150 -5.30 -3.36 11.59
N TRP A 151 -5.18 -4.43 12.38
CA TRP A 151 -6.21 -5.47 12.50
C TRP A 151 -7.38 -4.97 13.33
N ASP A 152 -7.14 -4.41 14.52
CA ASP A 152 -8.19 -3.88 15.40
C ASP A 152 -9.08 -2.86 14.66
N LEU A 153 -8.47 -1.97 13.85
CA LEU A 153 -9.23 -1.02 13.03
C LEU A 153 -10.00 -1.71 11.90
N ALA A 154 -9.41 -2.71 11.24
CA ALA A 154 -10.07 -3.43 10.15
C ALA A 154 -11.26 -4.27 10.65
N ASP A 155 -11.10 -4.92 11.81
CA ASP A 155 -12.13 -5.71 12.50
C ASP A 155 -13.30 -4.81 12.92
N GLN A 156 -13.00 -3.67 13.54
CA GLN A 156 -14.03 -2.66 13.87
C GLN A 156 -14.80 -2.18 12.64
N LEU A 157 -14.12 -1.95 11.51
CA LEU A 157 -14.77 -1.58 10.26
C LEU A 157 -15.61 -2.73 9.69
N ASP A 158 -15.11 -3.97 9.74
CA ASP A 158 -15.85 -5.15 9.27
C ASP A 158 -17.16 -5.32 10.04
N ASP A 159 -17.13 -5.21 11.38
CA ASP A 159 -18.32 -5.27 12.24
C ASP A 159 -19.37 -4.20 11.89
N ILE A 160 -18.93 -2.94 11.67
CA ILE A 160 -19.83 -1.84 11.30
C ILE A 160 -20.51 -2.13 9.96
N PHE A 161 -19.76 -2.64 8.98
CA PHE A 161 -20.32 -2.96 7.67
C PHE A 161 -21.22 -4.19 7.74
N GLU A 162 -20.84 -5.26 8.46
CA GLU A 162 -21.63 -6.48 8.64
C GLU A 162 -22.99 -6.21 9.31
N ALA A 163 -23.03 -5.27 10.27
CA ALA A 163 -24.29 -4.86 10.90
C ALA A 163 -25.34 -4.31 9.92
N HIS A 164 -24.92 -3.87 8.73
CA HIS A 164 -25.78 -3.30 7.69
C HIS A 164 -25.81 -4.12 6.40
N LEU A 165 -24.87 -5.05 6.23
CA LEU A 165 -24.65 -5.81 5.01
C LEU A 165 -24.64 -7.30 5.32
N ASN A 166 -25.52 -8.06 4.64
CA ASN A 166 -25.58 -9.50 4.83
C ASN A 166 -24.42 -10.19 4.08
N TYR A 167 -23.38 -10.58 4.81
CA TYR A 167 -22.26 -11.31 4.23
C TYR A 167 -22.63 -12.76 3.84
N GLY A 168 -22.04 -13.21 2.74
CA GLY A 168 -22.06 -14.60 2.33
C GLY A 168 -21.08 -15.38 3.18
N PHE A 169 -21.59 -16.19 4.09
CA PHE A 169 -20.81 -17.00 5.02
C PHE A 169 -21.33 -18.45 5.04
N ASP A 170 -20.41 -19.40 5.12
CA ASP A 170 -20.66 -20.84 5.27
C ASP A 170 -19.94 -21.36 6.52
N GLU A 171 -20.65 -22.12 7.36
CA GLU A 171 -20.11 -22.60 8.65
C GLU A 171 -18.83 -23.43 8.55
N LYS A 172 -18.56 -24.07 7.39
CA LYS A 172 -17.37 -24.89 7.18
C LYS A 172 -16.29 -24.17 6.39
N ARG A 173 -16.66 -23.25 5.51
CA ARG A 173 -15.76 -22.59 4.55
C ARG A 173 -15.48 -21.12 4.88
N GLY A 174 -16.15 -20.55 5.86
CA GLY A 174 -16.04 -19.15 6.25
C GLY A 174 -16.70 -18.21 5.25
N TYR A 175 -16.13 -17.01 5.11
CA TYR A 175 -16.59 -15.99 4.16
C TYR A 175 -16.40 -16.46 2.72
N LEU A 176 -17.48 -16.38 1.95
CA LEU A 176 -17.54 -16.84 0.57
C LEU A 176 -16.89 -15.79 -0.35
N THR A 177 -16.00 -16.27 -1.22
CA THR A 177 -15.20 -15.44 -2.12
C THR A 177 -15.02 -16.13 -3.47
N SER A 178 -14.84 -15.31 -4.52
CA SER A 178 -14.46 -15.80 -5.85
C SER A 178 -12.97 -16.16 -5.92
N CYS A 179 -12.16 -15.62 -5.01
CA CYS A 179 -10.70 -15.72 -5.02
C CYS A 179 -10.23 -16.87 -4.11
N PRO A 180 -9.61 -17.94 -4.64
CA PRO A 180 -9.18 -19.10 -3.84
C PRO A 180 -8.22 -18.74 -2.71
N THR A 181 -7.45 -17.66 -2.83
CA THR A 181 -6.50 -17.23 -1.79
C THR A 181 -7.16 -16.54 -0.60
N ASN A 182 -8.44 -16.16 -0.70
CA ASN A 182 -9.18 -15.47 0.37
C ASN A 182 -10.16 -16.41 1.12
N VAL A 183 -10.31 -17.68 0.71
CA VAL A 183 -11.30 -18.60 1.31
C VAL A 183 -11.06 -18.76 2.82
N GLY A 184 -12.14 -18.78 3.62
CA GLY A 184 -12.08 -18.86 5.08
C GLY A 184 -12.31 -17.49 5.71
N THR A 185 -11.26 -16.93 6.30
CA THR A 185 -11.29 -15.64 7.00
C THR A 185 -11.43 -14.43 6.06
N GLY A 186 -11.08 -14.55 4.78
CA GLY A 186 -11.01 -13.41 3.86
C GLY A 186 -9.87 -12.44 4.16
N ILE A 187 -9.00 -12.74 5.14
CA ILE A 187 -7.95 -11.83 5.59
C ILE A 187 -6.68 -11.91 4.75
N ARG A 188 -6.08 -10.77 4.48
CA ARG A 188 -4.72 -10.67 3.97
C ARG A 188 -3.93 -9.62 4.73
N ALA A 189 -3.13 -10.10 5.68
CA ALA A 189 -2.20 -9.31 6.46
C ALA A 189 -0.84 -9.24 5.78
N SER A 190 -0.24 -8.05 5.77
CA SER A 190 1.06 -7.83 5.14
C SER A 190 1.89 -6.77 5.84
N VAL A 191 3.20 -6.99 5.88
CA VAL A 191 4.20 -6.04 6.36
C VAL A 191 5.17 -5.75 5.22
N MET A 192 5.42 -4.48 4.94
CA MET A 192 6.39 -4.02 3.95
C MET A 192 7.70 -3.68 4.65
N MET A 193 8.81 -4.30 4.24
CA MET A 193 10.10 -4.20 4.90
C MET A 193 11.21 -3.82 3.92
N HIS A 194 12.10 -2.93 4.34
CA HIS A 194 13.33 -2.55 3.66
C HIS A 194 14.49 -3.39 4.22
N LEU A 195 14.98 -4.35 3.42
CA LEU A 195 15.96 -5.36 3.85
C LEU A 195 17.30 -5.28 3.08
N PRO A 196 17.94 -4.11 2.98
CA PRO A 196 19.13 -3.94 2.16
C PRO A 196 20.34 -4.71 2.71
N ALA A 197 20.50 -4.85 4.03
CA ALA A 197 21.67 -5.54 4.58
C ALA A 197 21.60 -7.05 4.37
N LEU A 198 20.42 -7.66 4.50
CA LEU A 198 20.21 -9.07 4.15
C LEU A 198 20.46 -9.34 2.66
N VAL A 199 20.15 -8.39 1.77
CA VAL A 199 20.49 -8.50 0.34
C VAL A 199 21.99 -8.36 0.11
N LEU A 200 22.62 -7.31 0.65
CA LEU A 200 24.06 -7.05 0.48
C LEU A 200 24.95 -8.15 1.06
N THR A 201 24.50 -8.80 2.14
CA THR A 201 25.18 -9.94 2.75
C THR A 201 24.76 -11.30 2.15
N GLN A 202 23.93 -11.30 1.11
CA GLN A 202 23.44 -12.49 0.40
C GLN A 202 22.66 -13.49 1.27
N GLN A 203 22.04 -13.01 2.35
CA GLN A 203 21.27 -13.83 3.29
C GLN A 203 19.78 -13.89 2.93
N ILE A 204 19.30 -12.98 2.08
CA ILE A 204 17.86 -12.83 1.78
C ILE A 204 17.21 -14.14 1.32
N ASN A 205 17.81 -14.88 0.37
CA ASN A 205 17.21 -16.09 -0.18
C ASN A 205 16.96 -17.18 0.88
N ARG A 206 17.83 -17.26 1.90
CA ARG A 206 17.65 -18.18 3.03
C ARG A 206 16.45 -17.78 3.87
N ILE A 207 16.28 -16.48 4.15
CA ILE A 207 15.12 -15.94 4.88
C ILE A 207 13.84 -16.21 4.09
N LEU A 208 13.81 -15.89 2.79
CA LEU A 208 12.63 -16.10 1.94
C LEU A 208 12.19 -17.58 1.93
N SER A 209 13.14 -18.50 1.85
CA SER A 209 12.88 -19.94 1.88
C SER A 209 12.27 -20.38 3.22
N ALA A 210 12.83 -19.92 4.34
CA ALA A 210 12.32 -20.24 5.68
C ALA A 210 10.90 -19.69 5.91
N VAL A 211 10.65 -18.44 5.49
CA VAL A 211 9.34 -17.78 5.59
C VAL A 211 8.27 -18.53 4.79
N THR A 212 8.64 -19.07 3.62
CA THR A 212 7.71 -19.82 2.77
C THR A 212 7.32 -21.16 3.38
N GLN A 213 8.25 -21.83 4.09
CA GLN A 213 7.99 -23.11 4.74
C GLN A 213 6.98 -23.03 5.90
N ILE A 214 6.78 -21.85 6.46
CA ILE A 214 5.87 -21.60 7.61
C ILE A 214 4.55 -20.95 7.20
N GLY A 215 4.19 -21.02 5.91
CA GLY A 215 2.87 -20.58 5.42
C GLY A 215 2.72 -19.07 5.19
N LEU A 216 3.85 -18.36 5.05
CA LEU A 216 3.88 -16.97 4.62
C LEU A 216 4.40 -16.87 3.18
N THR A 217 4.06 -15.79 2.50
CA THR A 217 4.54 -15.49 1.15
C THR A 217 5.29 -14.18 1.15
N VAL A 218 6.37 -14.12 0.36
CA VAL A 218 7.17 -12.91 0.19
C VAL A 218 7.20 -12.52 -1.28
N ARG A 219 7.00 -11.23 -1.56
CA ARG A 219 7.07 -10.66 -2.92
C ARG A 219 7.83 -9.33 -2.89
N GLY A 220 8.51 -9.01 -3.99
CA GLY A 220 9.02 -7.65 -4.21
C GLY A 220 7.86 -6.67 -4.40
N LEU A 221 8.00 -5.44 -3.91
CA LEU A 221 6.96 -4.41 -4.07
C LEU A 221 6.90 -3.87 -5.51
N TYR A 222 8.08 -3.61 -6.08
CA TYR A 222 8.26 -3.09 -7.43
C TYR A 222 9.17 -4.04 -8.21
N GLY A 223 8.79 -4.36 -9.45
CA GLY A 223 9.50 -5.32 -10.31
C GLY A 223 8.55 -6.37 -10.91
N GLU A 224 9.04 -7.15 -11.86
CA GLU A 224 8.31 -8.30 -12.39
C GLU A 224 8.78 -9.59 -11.69
N GLY A 225 7.85 -10.46 -11.31
CA GLY A 225 8.17 -11.75 -10.68
C GLY A 225 8.77 -11.61 -9.27
N SER A 226 10.01 -12.08 -9.09
CA SER A 226 10.73 -12.11 -7.81
C SER A 226 11.70 -10.95 -7.60
N GLU A 227 11.83 -10.03 -8.57
CA GLU A 227 12.70 -8.86 -8.45
C GLU A 227 12.14 -7.89 -7.39
N ALA A 228 12.93 -7.55 -6.37
CA ALA A 228 12.55 -6.64 -5.29
C ALA A 228 13.32 -5.31 -5.44
N LEU A 229 12.85 -4.43 -6.33
CA LEU A 229 13.50 -3.15 -6.56
C LEU A 229 13.54 -2.33 -5.27
N GLY A 230 14.69 -1.71 -5.00
CA GLY A 230 14.92 -0.95 -3.79
C GLY A 230 15.02 -1.78 -2.51
N ASN A 231 15.21 -3.09 -2.60
CA ASN A 231 15.26 -4.00 -1.45
C ASN A 231 13.99 -3.94 -0.57
N LEU A 232 12.84 -3.69 -1.19
CA LEU A 232 11.54 -3.62 -0.54
C LEU A 232 10.80 -4.95 -0.74
N PHE A 233 10.48 -5.60 0.37
CA PHE A 233 9.82 -6.89 0.41
C PHE A 233 8.50 -6.77 1.15
N GLN A 234 7.45 -7.35 0.59
CA GLN A 234 6.18 -7.52 1.28
C GLN A 234 6.05 -8.96 1.75
N ILE A 235 5.95 -9.15 3.06
CA ILE A 235 5.69 -10.44 3.69
C ILE A 235 4.21 -10.49 4.07
N SER A 236 3.51 -11.55 3.71
CA SER A 236 2.07 -11.69 3.97
C SER A 236 1.68 -13.13 4.28
N ASN A 237 0.51 -13.33 4.91
CA ASN A 237 -0.04 -14.67 5.09
C ASN A 237 -0.41 -15.31 3.74
N GLN A 238 -0.22 -16.62 3.65
CA GLN A 238 -0.77 -17.44 2.57
C GLN A 238 -1.99 -18.25 3.05
N ILE A 239 -2.01 -18.62 4.33
CA ILE A 239 -3.11 -19.37 4.95
C ILE A 239 -4.24 -18.42 5.32
N THR A 240 -5.45 -18.76 4.91
CA THR A 240 -6.69 -18.02 5.15
C THR A 240 -7.84 -18.89 5.67
N LEU A 241 -7.74 -20.22 5.55
CA LEU A 241 -8.73 -21.18 6.02
C LEU A 241 -8.13 -22.09 7.10
N GLY A 242 -8.90 -22.37 8.15
CA GLY A 242 -8.53 -23.31 9.21
C GLY A 242 -7.67 -22.73 10.33
N GLN A 243 -7.44 -21.42 10.33
CA GLN A 243 -6.81 -20.65 11.41
C GLN A 243 -7.66 -19.42 11.69
N SER A 244 -7.66 -18.94 12.94
CA SER A 244 -8.31 -17.68 13.27
C SER A 244 -7.52 -16.50 12.69
N GLU A 245 -8.21 -15.38 12.46
CA GLU A 245 -7.60 -14.11 12.06
C GLU A 245 -6.49 -13.71 13.04
N THR A 246 -6.74 -13.81 14.35
CA THR A 246 -5.76 -13.51 15.39
C THR A 246 -4.51 -14.38 15.27
N ASP A 247 -4.64 -15.70 15.07
CA ASP A 247 -3.49 -16.60 14.91
C ASP A 247 -2.66 -16.25 13.67
N ILE A 248 -3.34 -15.87 12.57
CA ILE A 248 -2.70 -15.43 11.33
C ILE A 248 -1.89 -14.15 11.58
N ILE A 249 -2.47 -13.17 12.28
CA ILE A 249 -1.79 -11.90 12.64
C ILE A 249 -0.59 -12.16 13.55
N GLU A 250 -0.75 -13.00 14.58
CA GLU A 250 0.32 -13.30 15.54
C GLU A 250 1.49 -14.06 14.90
N ASN A 251 1.19 -15.01 13.99
CA ASN A 251 2.22 -15.69 13.21
C ASN A 251 3.02 -14.70 12.35
N LEU A 252 2.33 -13.83 11.59
CA LEU A 252 2.98 -12.81 10.78
C LEU A 252 3.81 -11.84 11.64
N TYR A 253 3.28 -11.41 12.78
CA TYR A 253 3.97 -10.53 13.72
C TYR A 253 5.26 -11.16 14.24
N SER A 254 5.22 -12.40 14.72
CA SER A 254 6.38 -13.13 15.23
C SER A 254 7.48 -13.26 14.17
N VAL A 255 7.11 -13.62 12.94
CA VAL A 255 8.07 -13.80 11.85
C VAL A 255 8.66 -12.46 11.39
N ALA A 256 7.82 -11.43 11.21
CA ALA A 256 8.28 -10.10 10.85
C ALA A 256 9.30 -9.58 11.88
N ARG A 257 9.03 -9.77 13.18
CA ARG A 257 9.94 -9.39 14.26
C ARG A 257 11.32 -10.06 14.15
N GLN A 258 11.36 -11.36 13.86
CA GLN A 258 12.63 -12.06 13.65
C GLN A 258 13.39 -11.52 12.44
N ILE A 259 12.69 -11.16 11.35
CA ILE A 259 13.31 -10.57 10.16
C ILE A 259 13.89 -9.18 10.48
N ILE A 260 13.19 -8.36 11.29
CA ILE A 260 13.71 -7.07 11.79
C ILE A 260 15.03 -7.30 12.54
N GLU A 261 15.07 -8.25 13.47
CA GLU A 261 16.28 -8.57 14.25
C GLU A 261 17.44 -9.04 13.36
N HIS A 262 17.16 -9.89 12.37
CA HIS A 262 18.15 -10.34 11.39
C HIS A 262 18.70 -9.21 10.52
N GLU A 263 17.85 -8.30 10.04
CA GLU A 263 18.28 -7.13 9.27
C GLU A 263 19.13 -6.18 10.12
N ARG A 264 18.75 -5.90 11.38
CA ARG A 264 19.57 -5.09 12.30
C ARG A 264 20.93 -5.71 12.57
N ALA A 265 20.98 -7.02 12.79
CA ALA A 265 22.24 -7.75 12.97
C ALA A 265 23.12 -7.70 11.70
N ALA A 266 22.52 -7.84 10.51
CA ALA A 266 23.22 -7.71 9.25
C ALA A 266 23.76 -6.29 9.01
N ARG A 267 22.97 -5.25 9.34
CA ARG A 267 23.39 -3.83 9.31
C ARG A 267 24.60 -3.57 10.22
N ALA A 268 24.57 -4.07 11.46
CA ALA A 268 25.69 -3.95 12.39
C ALA A 268 26.96 -4.64 11.86
N LYS A 269 26.82 -5.85 11.31
CA LYS A 269 27.93 -6.58 10.70
C LYS A 269 28.53 -5.86 9.49
N LEU A 270 27.70 -5.28 8.63
CA LEU A 270 28.17 -4.50 7.48
C LEU A 270 29.03 -3.30 7.91
N ILE A 271 28.64 -2.60 8.97
CA ILE A 271 29.44 -1.51 9.53
C ILE A 271 30.75 -2.03 10.12
N GLN A 272 30.72 -3.13 10.88
CA GLN A 272 31.92 -3.71 11.47
C GLN A 272 32.95 -4.15 10.42
N ASP A 273 32.48 -4.85 9.38
CA ASP A 273 33.36 -5.49 8.40
C ASP A 273 33.79 -4.54 7.27
N SER A 274 32.99 -3.52 6.95
CA SER A 274 33.13 -2.78 5.69
C SER A 274 32.62 -1.33 5.72
N LYS A 275 32.68 -0.64 6.87
CA LYS A 275 32.20 0.76 7.03
C LYS A 275 32.53 1.69 5.86
N LEU A 276 33.80 1.79 5.47
CA LEU A 276 34.23 2.72 4.41
C LEU A 276 33.68 2.34 3.03
N LYS A 277 33.57 1.06 2.71
CA LYS A 277 32.99 0.59 1.44
C LYS A 277 31.50 0.90 1.37
N ILE A 278 30.79 0.71 2.48
CA ILE A 278 29.37 1.02 2.60
C ILE A 278 29.16 2.54 2.50
N ALA A 279 29.96 3.33 3.21
CA ALA A 279 29.92 4.79 3.11
C ALA A 279 30.18 5.29 1.69
N ASP A 280 31.17 4.76 0.97
CA ASP A 280 31.44 5.13 -0.44
C ASP A 280 30.25 4.80 -1.34
N ARG A 281 29.67 3.59 -1.21
CA ARG A 281 28.48 3.19 -1.97
C ARG A 281 27.29 4.13 -1.74
N ILE A 282 27.03 4.47 -0.47
CA ILE A 282 25.94 5.37 -0.08
C ILE A 282 26.18 6.77 -0.66
N ASN A 283 27.38 7.32 -0.50
CA ASN A 283 27.70 8.66 -1.00
C ASN A 283 27.66 8.74 -2.53
N ARG A 284 28.07 7.69 -3.25
CA ARG A 284 27.87 7.59 -4.70
C ARG A 284 26.40 7.63 -5.07
N SER A 285 25.56 6.89 -4.35
CA SER A 285 24.12 6.85 -4.59
C SER A 285 23.46 8.19 -4.31
N LEU A 286 23.86 8.86 -3.22
CA LEU A 286 23.43 10.22 -2.91
C LEU A 286 23.85 11.20 -4.02
N GLY A 287 25.11 11.16 -4.46
CA GLY A 287 25.61 11.99 -5.55
C GLY A 287 24.83 11.79 -6.85
N ILE A 288 24.47 10.55 -7.18
CA ILE A 288 23.62 10.23 -8.33
C ILE A 288 22.22 10.84 -8.16
N LEU A 289 21.56 10.63 -7.02
CA LEU A 289 20.23 11.18 -6.76
C LEU A 289 20.19 12.72 -6.79
N THR A 290 21.27 13.38 -6.36
CA THR A 290 21.31 14.86 -6.30
C THR A 290 21.81 15.52 -7.58
N HIS A 291 22.43 14.80 -8.52
CA HIS A 291 23.02 15.39 -9.73
C HIS A 291 22.58 14.78 -11.06
N ALA A 292 22.16 13.51 -11.09
CA ALA A 292 21.80 12.85 -12.34
C ALA A 292 20.66 13.60 -13.04
N VAL A 293 20.72 13.70 -14.37
CA VAL A 293 19.70 14.39 -15.20
C VAL A 293 18.67 13.41 -15.76
N ILE A 294 19.04 12.14 -15.88
CA ILE A 294 18.22 11.04 -16.40
C ILE A 294 18.37 9.88 -15.39
N MET A 295 17.26 9.25 -15.00
CA MET A 295 17.26 8.13 -14.08
C MET A 295 16.02 7.26 -14.29
N ASP A 296 16.22 5.98 -14.59
CA ASP A 296 15.11 5.03 -14.72
C ASP A 296 14.54 4.61 -13.34
N SER A 297 13.43 3.88 -13.34
CA SER A 297 12.77 3.45 -12.09
C SER A 297 13.62 2.47 -11.27
N LYS A 298 14.40 1.60 -11.91
CA LYS A 298 15.19 0.57 -11.23
C LYS A 298 16.38 1.20 -10.51
N GLU A 299 17.09 2.09 -11.20
CA GLU A 299 18.18 2.87 -10.64
C GLU A 299 17.66 3.74 -9.50
N ALA A 300 16.57 4.50 -9.71
CA ALA A 300 15.99 5.33 -8.66
C ALA A 300 15.67 4.53 -7.38
N ALA A 301 14.97 3.40 -7.52
CA ALA A 301 14.64 2.55 -6.38
C ALA A 301 15.90 2.04 -5.66
N GLN A 302 16.92 1.59 -6.41
CA GLN A 302 18.17 1.11 -5.81
C GLN A 302 18.95 2.22 -5.10
N ARG A 303 19.02 3.42 -5.68
CA ARG A 303 19.74 4.54 -5.09
C ARG A 303 19.01 5.09 -3.86
N LEU A 304 17.68 5.18 -3.90
CA LEU A 304 16.86 5.54 -2.74
C LEU A 304 17.05 4.53 -1.60
N SER A 305 17.12 3.24 -1.92
CA SER A 305 17.40 2.16 -0.97
C SER A 305 18.78 2.30 -0.32
N ASP A 306 19.82 2.58 -1.11
CA ASP A 306 21.18 2.81 -0.62
C ASP A 306 21.24 4.04 0.30
N VAL A 307 20.58 5.15 -0.07
CA VAL A 307 20.50 6.37 0.76
C VAL A 307 19.71 6.15 2.05
N ARG A 308 18.58 5.43 2.00
CA ARG A 308 17.81 5.06 3.20
C ARG A 308 18.68 4.30 4.19
N LEU A 309 19.40 3.27 3.71
CA LEU A 309 20.34 2.53 4.53
C LEU A 309 21.41 3.45 5.15
N GLY A 310 21.90 4.43 4.39
CA GLY A 310 22.90 5.37 4.89
C GLY A 310 22.39 6.30 5.98
N ILE A 311 21.12 6.71 5.92
CA ILE A 311 20.48 7.51 6.99
C ILE A 311 20.28 6.65 8.23
N ASP A 312 19.77 5.43 8.07
CA ASP A 312 19.52 4.53 9.21
C ASP A 312 20.81 4.06 9.90
N LEU A 313 21.95 4.07 9.19
CA LEU A 313 23.29 3.77 9.71
C LEU A 313 24.06 5.00 10.20
N ASP A 314 23.44 6.18 10.20
CA ASP A 314 24.06 7.47 10.54
C ASP A 314 25.37 7.75 9.74
N LEU A 315 25.42 7.35 8.47
CA LEU A 315 26.57 7.57 7.57
C LEU A 315 26.47 8.83 6.72
N ILE A 316 25.26 9.38 6.56
CA ILE A 316 24.99 10.64 5.85
C ILE A 316 24.02 11.49 6.68
N GLN A 317 23.89 12.77 6.34
CA GLN A 317 22.96 13.68 7.01
C GLN A 317 21.53 13.13 6.97
N LYS A 318 20.80 13.31 8.07
CA LYS A 318 19.41 12.86 8.18
C LYS A 318 18.52 13.59 7.19
N ILE A 319 18.02 12.85 6.23
CA ILE A 319 16.86 13.22 5.41
C ILE A 319 15.66 12.50 6.05
N PRO A 320 14.51 13.18 6.25
CA PRO A 320 13.36 12.53 6.87
C PRO A 320 12.94 11.27 6.09
N SER A 321 12.70 10.16 6.80
CA SER A 321 12.21 8.90 6.21
C SER A 321 10.96 9.08 5.36
N LYS A 322 10.10 10.04 5.76
CA LYS A 322 8.95 10.49 5.00
C LYS A 322 9.28 10.87 3.56
N VAL A 323 10.34 11.66 3.34
CA VAL A 323 10.75 12.11 2.00
C VAL A 323 11.14 10.92 1.13
N LEU A 324 11.80 9.91 1.71
CA LEU A 324 12.18 8.70 0.97
C LEU A 324 10.97 7.84 0.63
N ASN A 325 10.02 7.68 1.56
CA ASN A 325 8.76 6.98 1.32
C ASN A 325 7.95 7.68 0.22
N GLU A 326 7.83 9.01 0.27
CA GLU A 326 7.19 9.81 -0.77
C GLU A 326 7.85 9.62 -2.13
N LEU A 327 9.18 9.63 -2.20
CA LEU A 327 9.93 9.44 -3.43
C LEU A 327 9.71 8.07 -4.07
N LEU A 328 9.42 7.02 -3.30
CA LEU A 328 9.05 5.70 -3.86
C LEU A 328 7.76 5.78 -4.68
N VAL A 329 6.85 6.70 -4.33
CA VAL A 329 5.53 6.85 -4.93
C VAL A 329 5.52 7.92 -6.01
N ILE A 330 6.00 9.13 -5.74
CA ILE A 330 5.94 10.24 -6.69
C ILE A 330 6.87 10.08 -7.91
N THR A 331 7.79 9.11 -7.87
CA THR A 331 8.65 8.77 -9.00
C THR A 331 8.10 7.65 -9.87
N GLN A 332 6.90 7.14 -9.55
CA GLN A 332 6.21 6.16 -10.36
C GLN A 332 5.57 6.79 -11.61
N PRO A 333 5.36 6.02 -12.69
CA PRO A 333 4.96 6.57 -13.98
C PRO A 333 3.62 7.34 -13.99
N GLY A 334 2.64 6.95 -13.17
CA GLY A 334 1.36 7.65 -13.03
C GLY A 334 1.58 9.03 -12.43
N PHE A 335 2.19 9.10 -11.25
CA PHE A 335 2.51 10.37 -10.60
C PHE A 335 3.35 11.31 -11.46
N LEU A 336 4.37 10.79 -12.16
CA LEU A 336 5.22 11.62 -13.02
C LEU A 336 4.43 12.30 -14.16
N GLN A 337 3.43 11.61 -14.69
CA GLN A 337 2.58 12.13 -15.77
C GLN A 337 1.52 13.09 -15.22
N GLU A 338 0.96 12.79 -14.05
CA GLU A 338 0.00 13.67 -13.36
C GLU A 338 0.66 15.00 -12.98
N ASP A 339 1.84 14.95 -12.36
CA ASP A 339 2.63 16.14 -12.02
C ASP A 339 3.05 16.94 -13.27
N ALA A 340 3.23 16.28 -14.41
CA ALA A 340 3.50 16.95 -15.68
C ALA A 340 2.25 17.50 -16.38
N GLY A 341 1.05 17.09 -15.96
CA GLY A 341 -0.23 17.40 -16.62
C GLY A 341 -0.34 16.85 -18.05
N LYS A 342 0.50 15.87 -18.42
CA LYS A 342 0.54 15.27 -19.76
C LYS A 342 1.12 13.86 -19.75
N LEU A 343 0.79 13.09 -20.78
CA LEU A 343 1.46 11.81 -21.03
C LEU A 343 2.94 12.04 -21.35
N LEU A 344 3.79 11.19 -20.79
CA LEU A 344 5.25 11.24 -20.94
C LEU A 344 5.72 9.93 -21.54
N ASN A 345 6.61 9.99 -22.53
CA ASN A 345 7.33 8.81 -23.00
C ASN A 345 8.37 8.32 -21.96
N ALA A 346 9.04 7.19 -22.23
CA ALA A 346 9.99 6.61 -21.27
C ALA A 346 11.14 7.57 -20.89
N GLU A 347 11.77 8.20 -21.88
CA GLU A 347 12.88 9.13 -21.68
C GLU A 347 12.43 10.40 -20.93
N GLU A 348 11.27 10.95 -21.30
CA GLU A 348 10.68 12.11 -20.62
C GLU A 348 10.38 11.80 -19.14
N ARG A 349 9.90 10.58 -18.84
CA ARG A 349 9.71 10.12 -17.46
C ARG A 349 11.02 10.02 -16.71
N ASP A 350 12.08 9.52 -17.33
CA ASP A 350 13.39 9.38 -16.68
C ASP A 350 14.04 10.73 -16.37
N VAL A 351 13.88 11.71 -17.27
CA VAL A 351 14.29 13.10 -17.03
C VAL A 351 13.46 13.73 -15.90
N ARG A 352 12.14 13.56 -15.92
CA ARG A 352 11.24 14.13 -14.91
C ARG A 352 11.48 13.51 -13.53
N ARG A 353 11.69 12.20 -13.46
CA ARG A 353 12.05 11.45 -12.26
C ARG A 353 13.30 12.02 -11.61
N ALA A 354 14.39 12.11 -12.38
CA ALA A 354 15.64 12.65 -11.90
C ALA A 354 15.45 14.10 -11.39
N LYS A 355 14.69 14.93 -12.11
CA LYS A 355 14.39 16.31 -11.69
C LYS A 355 13.65 16.37 -10.33
N ILE A 356 12.58 15.59 -10.16
CA ILE A 356 11.80 15.57 -8.91
C ILE A 356 12.65 15.09 -7.74
N ILE A 357 13.45 14.04 -7.93
CA ILE A 357 14.37 13.54 -6.89
C ILE A 357 15.32 14.67 -6.46
N ARG A 358 16.00 15.33 -7.40
CA ARG A 358 16.93 16.44 -7.08
C ARG A 358 16.25 17.57 -6.32
N GLU A 359 15.05 17.98 -6.75
CA GLU A 359 14.28 19.04 -6.11
C GLU A 359 13.88 18.68 -4.67
N ARG A 360 13.45 17.43 -4.43
CA ARG A 360 13.07 16.96 -3.09
C ARG A 360 14.27 16.86 -2.15
N PHE A 361 15.40 16.33 -2.62
CA PHE A 361 16.63 16.26 -1.83
C PHE A 361 17.19 17.65 -1.51
N SER A 362 17.16 18.59 -2.46
CA SER A 362 17.61 19.97 -2.23
C SER A 362 16.79 20.69 -1.17
N ARG A 363 15.45 20.55 -1.20
CA ARG A 363 14.56 21.12 -0.18
C ARG A 363 14.79 20.49 1.20
N ALA A 364 14.95 19.16 1.25
CA ALA A 364 15.17 18.45 2.50
C ALA A 364 16.53 18.77 3.15
N ALA A 365 17.55 19.14 2.37
CA ALA A 365 18.86 19.54 2.89
C ALA A 365 18.90 20.99 3.44
N GLN A 366 17.86 21.79 3.19
CA GLN A 366 17.73 23.17 3.68
C GLN A 366 16.99 23.29 5.02
N VAL A 367 16.40 22.18 5.49
CA VAL A 367 15.70 22.04 6.78
C VAL A 367 16.60 21.26 7.72
#